data_AF-A0A8K0G7W8-F1
#
_entry.id   AF-A0A8K0G7W8-F1
#
_cell.length_a   1.000
_cell.length_b   1.000
_cell.length_c   1.000
_cell.angle_alpha   90.00
_cell.angle_beta   90.00
_cell.angle_gamma   90.00
#
_symmetry.space_group_name_H-M   'P 1'
#
loop_
_entity.id
_entity.type
_entity.pdbx_description
1 polymer ?
#
loop_
_entity_poly.entity_id
_entity_poly.type
_entity_poly.pdbx_seq_one_letter_code
_entity_poly.pdbx_strand_id
1 'polypeptide(L)'
;MCQKRYRNRIPEGSFCVWSGNGVVDAEPCAYDSGGPVLNIESKIVGLVSSGYGCKEEPGVCTLISKHYPWIDEVLQKDSNPNTWF
;
A
#
# COMPACT_ATOMS: atom_id res chain seq x y z
N MET A 1 -15.98 7.53 -2.30
CA MET A 1 -15.51 8.11 -1.03
C MET A 1 -14.09 8.64 -1.16
N CYS A 2 -13.07 7.78 -1.31
CA CYS A 2 -11.67 8.19 -1.31
C CYS A 2 -11.29 9.22 -2.41
N GLN A 3 -11.63 8.95 -3.68
CA GLN A 3 -11.36 9.88 -4.79
C GLN A 3 -11.94 11.29 -4.53
N LYS A 4 -13.19 11.36 -4.02
CA LYS A 4 -13.82 12.63 -3.63
C LYS A 4 -13.03 13.33 -2.52
N ARG A 5 -12.58 12.59 -1.51
CA ARG A 5 -11.87 13.15 -0.35
C ARG A 5 -10.47 13.65 -0.67
N TYR A 6 -9.81 12.99 -1.62
CA TYR A 6 -8.50 13.38 -2.16
C TYR A 6 -8.60 14.26 -3.42
N ARG A 7 -9.80 14.77 -3.76
CA ARG A 7 -10.03 15.65 -4.94
C ARG A 7 -9.45 15.06 -6.24
N ASN A 8 -9.61 13.75 -6.43
CA ASN A 8 -9.06 12.95 -7.54
C ASN A 8 -7.53 12.95 -7.65
N ARG A 9 -6.81 13.23 -6.55
CA ARG A 9 -5.34 13.26 -6.49
C ARG A 9 -4.76 12.01 -5.83
N ILE A 10 -5.32 10.85 -6.13
CA ILE A 10 -4.77 9.58 -5.66
C ILE A 10 -3.71 9.14 -6.68
N PRO A 11 -2.47 8.85 -6.25
CA PRO A 11 -1.44 8.38 -7.16
C PRO A 11 -1.87 7.12 -7.92
N GLU A 12 -1.45 7.00 -9.18
CA GLU A 12 -1.60 5.73 -9.90
C GLU A 12 -0.86 4.62 -9.15
N GLY A 13 -1.40 3.40 -9.19
CA GLY A 13 -0.82 2.29 -8.43
C GLY A 13 -1.03 2.42 -6.92
N SER A 14 -2.05 3.16 -6.49
CA SER A 14 -2.50 3.19 -5.09
C SER A 14 -3.95 2.77 -4.96
N PHE A 15 -4.32 2.29 -3.78
CA PHE A 15 -5.71 2.01 -3.40
C PHE A 15 -5.99 2.59 -2.02
N CYS A 16 -7.27 2.67 -1.66
CA CYS A 16 -7.67 3.23 -0.37
C CYS A 16 -8.17 2.18 0.59
N VAL A 17 -7.89 2.42 1.87
CA VAL A 17 -8.32 1.62 3.00
C VAL A 17 -9.13 2.52 3.94
N TRP A 18 -10.27 2.02 4.41
CA TRP A 18 -11.12 2.76 5.34
C TRP A 18 -11.91 1.78 6.20
N SER A 19 -11.89 1.98 7.52
CA SER A 19 -12.58 1.09 8.47
C SER A 19 -14.07 1.43 8.63
N GLY A 20 -14.49 2.66 8.30
CA GLY A 20 -15.83 3.16 8.61
C GLY A 20 -16.98 2.52 7.82
N ASN A 21 -16.71 1.57 6.93
CA ASN A 21 -17.73 0.72 6.29
C ASN A 21 -17.73 -0.74 6.80
N GLY A 22 -16.87 -1.08 7.77
CA GLY A 22 -16.75 -2.42 8.35
C GLY A 22 -16.12 -3.48 7.45
N VAL A 23 -15.55 -3.11 6.29
CA VAL A 23 -14.91 -4.05 5.35
C VAL A 23 -13.45 -4.32 5.73
N VAL A 24 -12.81 -3.41 6.46
CA VAL A 24 -11.43 -3.54 6.90
C VAL A 24 -11.37 -3.40 8.42
N ASP A 25 -10.67 -4.33 9.07
CA ASP A 25 -10.60 -4.42 10.54
C ASP A 25 -9.77 -3.30 11.18
N ALA A 26 -8.88 -2.70 10.40
CA ALA A 26 -8.01 -1.62 10.83
C ALA A 26 -7.79 -0.63 9.68
N GLU A 27 -7.39 0.59 10.02
CA GLU A 27 -7.00 1.59 9.05
C GLU A 27 -5.61 2.13 9.36
N PRO A 28 -4.86 2.56 8.33
CA PRO A 28 -3.57 3.19 8.53
C PRO A 28 -3.65 4.43 9.42
N CYS A 29 -2.68 4.61 10.31
CA CYS A 29 -2.53 5.74 11.20
C CYS A 29 -1.17 6.44 10.96
N ALA A 30 -0.95 7.55 11.66
CA ALA A 30 0.36 8.19 11.66
C ALA A 30 1.43 7.21 12.14
N TYR A 31 2.60 7.25 11.50
CA TYR A 31 3.76 6.38 11.78
C TYR A 31 3.66 4.92 11.32
N ASP A 32 2.57 4.50 10.68
CA ASP A 32 2.46 3.17 10.04
C ASP A 32 3.06 3.13 8.62
N SER A 33 3.60 4.25 8.11
CA SER A 33 4.17 4.32 6.76
C SER A 33 5.21 3.23 6.49
N GLY A 34 5.04 2.51 5.38
CA GLY A 34 5.84 1.35 5.00
C GLY A 34 5.32 0.01 5.55
N GLY A 35 4.37 0.03 6.49
CA GLY A 35 3.75 -1.17 7.05
C GLY A 35 2.91 -1.96 6.03
N PRO A 36 2.76 -3.29 6.22
CA PRO A 36 2.02 -4.14 5.29
C PRO A 36 0.51 -3.98 5.45
N VAL A 37 -0.21 -3.99 4.32
CA VAL A 37 -1.65 -4.20 4.26
C VAL A 37 -1.89 -5.64 3.82
N LEU A 38 -2.61 -6.39 4.64
CA LEU A 38 -2.86 -7.82 4.42
C LEU A 38 -4.28 -8.04 3.88
N ASN A 39 -4.44 -9.04 3.03
CA ASN A 39 -5.76 -9.60 2.72
C ASN A 39 -6.15 -10.68 3.74
N ILE A 40 -7.35 -11.27 3.56
CA ILE A 40 -7.87 -12.34 4.42
C ILE A 40 -7.03 -13.63 4.44
N GLU A 41 -6.12 -13.80 3.48
CA GLU A 41 -5.20 -14.94 3.39
C GLU A 41 -3.81 -14.59 3.94
N SER A 42 -3.68 -13.46 4.66
CA SER A 42 -2.40 -12.96 5.19
C SER A 42 -1.33 -12.67 4.12
N LYS A 43 -1.74 -12.40 2.88
CA LYS A 43 -0.84 -11.95 1.80
C LYS A 43 -0.74 -10.43 1.80
N ILE A 44 0.47 -9.92 1.54
CA ILE A 44 0.69 -8.47 1.43
C ILE A 44 0.11 -7.99 0.08
N VAL A 45 -0.90 -7.13 0.16
CA VAL A 45 -1.56 -6.52 -1.01
C VAL A 45 -1.23 -5.05 -1.18
N GLY A 46 -0.75 -4.41 -0.12
CA GLY A 46 -0.30 -3.03 -0.17
C GLY A 46 0.71 -2.65 0.89
N LEU A 47 1.26 -1.46 0.75
CA LEU A 47 2.10 -0.81 1.76
C LEU A 47 1.45 0.51 2.16
N VAL A 48 1.40 0.80 3.45
CA VAL A 48 0.90 2.08 3.96
C VAL A 48 1.76 3.21 3.41
N SER A 49 1.14 4.19 2.77
CA SER A 49 1.85 5.35 2.21
C SER A 49 1.50 6.63 2.97
N SER A 50 0.23 7.03 2.90
CA SER A 50 -0.23 8.28 3.51
C SER A 50 -1.65 8.18 4.05
N GLY A 51 -1.97 9.10 4.95
CA GLY A 51 -3.24 9.23 5.64
C GLY A 51 -3.14 10.45 6.55
N TYR A 52 -4.27 11.12 6.83
CA TYR A 52 -4.28 12.23 7.77
C TYR A 52 -4.95 11.79 9.06
N GLY A 53 -4.27 12.00 10.19
CA GLY A 53 -4.73 11.53 11.49
C GLY A 53 -4.91 10.01 11.52
N CYS A 54 -5.72 9.56 12.46
CA CYS A 54 -6.09 8.15 12.60
C CYS A 54 -7.61 8.11 12.63
N LYS A 55 -8.21 7.45 11.63
CA LYS A 55 -9.66 7.39 11.44
C LYS A 55 -10.36 8.67 11.00
N GLU A 56 -9.61 9.70 10.65
CA GLU A 56 -10.17 10.93 10.09
C GLU A 56 -10.36 10.81 8.58
N GLU A 57 -9.39 10.19 7.91
CA GLU A 57 -9.33 10.10 6.45
C GLU A 57 -9.00 8.69 5.93
N PRO A 58 -9.53 8.29 4.76
CA PRO A 58 -9.15 7.03 4.13
C PRO A 58 -7.63 6.96 3.96
N GLY A 59 -7.00 5.91 4.47
CA GLY A 59 -5.60 5.65 4.22
C GLY A 59 -5.37 5.37 2.73
N VAL A 60 -4.25 5.84 2.20
CA VAL A 60 -3.78 5.56 0.84
C VAL A 60 -2.59 4.61 0.94
N CYS A 61 -2.70 3.49 0.23
CA CYS A 61 -1.72 2.42 0.24
C CYS A 61 -1.22 2.15 -1.18
N THR A 62 0.08 1.90 -1.32
CA THR A 62 0.68 1.46 -2.57
C THR A 62 0.14 0.09 -2.95
N LEU A 63 -0.28 -0.09 -4.20
CA LEU A 63 -0.77 -1.37 -4.75
C LEU A 63 0.40 -2.24 -5.19
N ILE A 64 0.72 -3.27 -4.43
CA ILE A 64 1.92 -4.11 -4.69
C ILE A 64 1.87 -4.77 -6.06
N SER A 65 0.70 -5.21 -6.53
CA SER A 65 0.57 -5.88 -7.83
C SER A 65 1.03 -5.01 -9.01
N LYS A 66 0.92 -3.69 -8.90
CA LYS A 66 1.41 -2.74 -9.92
C LYS A 66 2.94 -2.71 -9.99
N HIS A 67 3.61 -3.00 -8.89
CA HIS A 67 5.08 -2.99 -8.76
C HIS A 67 5.71 -4.38 -8.84
N TYR A 68 4.90 -5.45 -8.93
CA TYR A 68 5.39 -6.82 -8.94
C TYR A 68 6.46 -7.10 -10.01
N PRO A 69 6.33 -6.62 -11.28
CA PRO A 69 7.39 -6.83 -12.27
C PRO A 69 8.74 -6.26 -11.86
N TRP A 70 8.75 -5.06 -11.24
CA TRP A 70 9.98 -4.44 -10.75
C TRP A 70 10.55 -5.19 -9.53
N ILE A 71 9.69 -5.63 -8.60
CA ILE A 71 10.11 -6.42 -7.45
C ILE A 71 10.77 -7.72 -7.91
N ASP A 72 10.15 -8.43 -8.85
CA ASP A 72 10.68 -9.67 -9.42
C ASP A 72 12.01 -9.44 -10.16
N GLU A 73 12.12 -8.37 -10.95
CA GLU A 73 13.38 -7.98 -11.61
C GLU A 73 14.51 -7.73 -10.60
N VAL A 74 14.24 -6.98 -9.52
CA VAL A 74 15.23 -6.69 -8.47
C VAL A 74 15.66 -7.97 -7.77
N LEU A 75 14.70 -8.84 -7.38
CA LEU A 75 15.02 -10.10 -6.71
C LEU A 75 15.81 -11.06 -7.59
N GLN A 76 15.54 -11.10 -8.90
CA GLN A 76 16.31 -11.89 -9.84
C GLN A 76 17.76 -11.38 -9.97
N LYS A 77 17.96 -10.05 -10.04
CA LYS A 77 19.31 -9.46 -10.03
C LYS A 77 20.02 -9.76 -8.72
N ASP A 78 19.39 -9.52 -7.58
CA ASP A 78 20.02 -9.76 -6.27
C ASP A 78 20.42 -11.23 -6.07
N SER A 79 19.63 -12.16 -6.60
CA SER A 79 19.94 -13.60 -6.59
C SER A 79 21.14 -13.98 -7.47
N ASN A 80 21.58 -13.10 -8.37
CA ASN A 80 22.79 -13.27 -9.15
C ASN A 80 23.96 -12.58 -8.43
N PRO A 81 24.89 -13.33 -7.82
CA PRO A 81 26.01 -12.74 -7.09
C PRO A 81 26.95 -11.90 -7.98
N ASN A 82 26.82 -12.01 -9.31
CA ASN A 82 27.66 -11.29 -10.27
C ASN A 82 27.12 -9.89 -10.65
N THR A 83 25.95 -9.47 -10.18
CA THR A 83 25.38 -8.13 -10.51
C THR A 83 25.71 -7.04 -9.48
N TRP A 84 26.46 -7.39 -8.43
CA TRP A 84 26.89 -6.46 -7.38
C TRP A 84 28.28 -5.83 -7.66
N PHE A 85 28.89 -6.13 -8.82
CA PHE A 85 30.20 -5.64 -9.28
C PHE A 85 30.11 -5.01 -10.68
#